data_AF-A0A934JZ97-F1
#
_entry.id   AF-A0A934JZ97-F1
#
_cell.length_a   1.000
_cell.length_b   1.000
_cell.length_c   1.000
_cell.angle_alpha   90.00
_cell.angle_beta   90.00
_cell.angle_gamma   90.00
#
_symmetry.space_group_name_H-M   'P 1'
#
loop_
_entity.id
_entity.type
_entity.pdbx_description
1 polymer ?
#
loop_
_entity_poly.entity_id
_entity_poly.type
_entity_poly.pdbx_seq_one_letter_code
_entity_poly.pdbx_strand_id
1 'polypeptide(L)' 'MEDQKNTGYLVLSRRQNEGLTITIPASSEDTVIHTKVSSIRGKQARLAIQAPSGVTVVRDEIKEQVA' A
#
# COMPACT_ATOMS: atom_id res chain seq x y z
N MET A 1 1.89 -24.26 -5.79
CA MET A 1 2.80 -23.09 -5.82
C MET A 1 2.32 -22.15 -6.93
N GLU A 2 1.17 -21.49 -6.76
CA GLU A 2 0.57 -20.67 -7.84
C GLU A 2 0.09 -19.26 -7.41
N ASP A 3 0.15 -18.91 -6.13
CA ASP A 3 -0.41 -17.62 -5.63
C ASP A 3 0.44 -16.37 -5.89
N GLN A 4 1.64 -16.51 -6.48
CA GLN A 4 2.51 -15.35 -6.75
C GLN A 4 2.14 -14.54 -7.99
N LYS A 5 1.18 -14.99 -8.82
CA LYS A 5 0.92 -14.37 -10.13
C LYS A 5 0.09 -13.07 -10.10
N ASN A 6 -0.49 -12.68 -8.96
CA ASN A 6 -1.43 -11.55 -8.92
C ASN A 6 -1.21 -10.55 -7.77
N THR A 7 0.02 -10.38 -7.30
CA THR A 7 0.36 -9.36 -6.29
C THR A 7 0.99 -8.13 -6.92
N GLY A 8 0.42 -6.95 -6.67
CA GLY A 8 1.03 -5.66 -6.98
C GLY A 8 2.11 -5.28 -5.96
N TYR A 9 3.13 -4.56 -6.41
CA TYR A 9 4.20 -4.04 -5.56
C TYR A 9 4.34 -2.53 -5.76
N LEU A 10 4.14 -1.77 -4.69
CA LEU A 10 4.21 -0.32 -4.68
C LEU A 10 5.28 0.15 -3.70
N VAL A 11 6.12 1.09 -4.13
CA VAL A 11 7.07 1.77 -3.26
C VAL A 11 6.83 3.27 -3.33
N LEU A 12 6.52 3.86 -2.18
CA LEU A 12 6.27 5.30 -2.06
C LEU A 12 7.00 5.87 -0.86
N SER A 13 7.27 7.17 -0.92
CA SER A 13 7.97 7.88 0.13
C SER A 13 6.99 8.75 0.91
N ARG A 14 6.98 8.63 2.24
CA ARG A 14 6.11 9.36 3.16
C ARG A 14 6.93 10.16 4.18
N ARG A 15 6.50 11.38 4.47
CA ARG A 15 6.99 12.20 5.60
C ARG A 15 6.06 12.06 6.81
N GLN A 16 6.45 12.69 7.92
CA GLN A 16 5.59 12.81 9.09
C GLN A 16 4.22 13.40 8.67
N ASN A 17 3.14 12.76 9.13
CA ASN A 17 1.74 13.09 8.82
C ASN A 17 1.28 12.84 7.37
N GLU A 18 2.12 12.30 6.49
CA GLU A 18 1.66 11.80 5.19
C GLU A 18 1.22 10.34 5.33
N GLY A 19 -0.03 10.05 4.95
CA GLY A 19 -0.59 8.72 5.02
C GLY A 19 -0.86 8.09 3.65
N LEU A 20 -1.59 6.99 3.71
CA LEU A 20 -2.11 6.25 2.57
C LEU A 20 -3.36 5.49 3.03
N THR A 21 -4.31 5.36 2.12
CA THR A 21 -5.54 4.62 2.34
C THR A 21 -5.49 3.31 1.56
N ILE A 22 -5.76 2.22 2.27
CA ILE A 22 -5.90 0.88 1.70
C ILE A 22 -7.39 0.52 1.69
N THR A 23 -7.93 0.16 0.54
CA THR A 23 -9.32 -0.31 0.41
C THR A 23 -9.30 -1.76 -0.04
N ILE A 24 -9.92 -2.62 0.77
CA ILE A 24 -9.98 -4.06 0.59
C ILE A 24 -11.42 -4.42 0.24
N PRO A 25 -11.69 -5.04 -0.93
CA PRO A 25 -13.03 -5.51 -1.26
C PRO A 25 -13.47 -6.60 -0.28
N ALA A 26 -14.77 -6.67 0.00
CA ALA A 26 -15.32 -7.74 0.85
C ALA A 26 -15.02 -9.11 0.23
N SER A 27 -14.52 -10.04 1.04
CA SER A 27 -14.15 -11.39 0.64
C SER A 27 -14.45 -12.38 1.77
N SER A 28 -14.67 -13.64 1.41
CA SER A 28 -14.75 -14.76 2.37
C SER A 28 -13.37 -15.28 2.78
N GLU A 29 -12.32 -14.84 2.10
CA GLU A 29 -10.93 -15.24 2.34
C GLU A 29 -10.11 -14.08 2.90
N ASP A 30 -9.10 -14.42 3.71
CA ASP A 30 -8.18 -13.44 4.29
C ASP A 30 -7.39 -12.72 3.19
N THR A 31 -7.36 -11.39 3.26
CA THR A 31 -6.50 -10.58 2.40
C THR A 31 -5.18 -10.28 3.10
N VAL A 32 -4.10 -10.87 2.61
CA VAL A 32 -2.76 -10.65 3.17
C VAL A 32 -2.07 -9.48 2.47
N ILE A 33 -1.66 -8.48 3.25
CA ILE A 33 -0.91 -7.30 2.78
C ILE A 33 0.40 -7.23 3.55
N HIS A 34 1.53 -7.19 2.83
CA HIS A 34 2.84 -7.04 3.44
C HIS A 34 3.31 -5.59 3.31
N THR A 35 3.59 -4.96 4.44
CA THR A 35 4.15 -3.61 4.49
C THR A 35 5.49 -3.62 5.23
N LYS A 36 6.46 -2.86 4.73
CA LYS A 36 7.74 -2.63 5.42
C LYS A 36 8.31 -1.26 5.11
N VAL A 37 9.03 -0.69 6.07
CA VAL A 37 9.91 0.45 5.84
C VAL A 37 11.18 -0.06 5.15
N SER A 38 11.33 0.23 3.86
CA SER A 38 12.48 -0.21 3.05
C SER A 38 13.74 0.62 3.29
N SER A 39 13.57 1.91 3.63
CA SER A 39 14.67 2.81 4.02
C SER A 39 14.13 4.07 4.69
N ILE A 40 14.98 4.75 5.45
CA ILE A 40 14.72 6.08 6.01
C ILE A 40 15.85 7.00 5.54
N ARG A 41 15.49 8.15 4.95
CA ARG A 41 16.43 9.19 4.51
C ARG A 41 15.98 10.54 5.06
N GLY A 42 16.68 11.02 6.07
CA GLY A 42 16.30 12.25 6.78
C GLY A 42 14.89 12.14 7.36
N LYS A 43 14.00 13.05 6.98
CA LYS A 43 12.60 13.10 7.45
C LYS A 43 11.61 12.29 6.58
N GLN A 44 12.11 11.43 5.70
CA GLN A 44 11.30 10.70 4.74
C GLN A 44 11.54 9.18 4.89
N ALA A 45 10.45 8.43 5.05
CA ALA A 45 10.44 6.97 5.08
C ALA A 45 9.96 6.42 3.73
N ARG A 46 10.62 5.40 3.21
CA ARG A 46 10.22 4.72 1.98
C ARG A 46 9.47 3.44 2.33
N LEU A 47 8.16 3.44 2.15
CA LEU A 47 7.28 2.31 2.41
C LEU A 47 7.20 1.41 1.17
N ALA A 48 7.42 0.12 1.37
CA ALA A 48 7.18 -0.92 0.37
C ALA A 48 5.92 -1.68 0.78
N ILE A 49 4.96 -1.77 -0.15
CA ILE A 49 3.66 -2.39 0.06
C ILE A 49 3.46 -3.43 -1.03
N GLN A 50 3.19 -4.67 -0.62
CA GLN A 50 2.81 -5.76 -1.51
C GLN A 50 1.38 -6.17 -1.15
N ALA A 51 0.50 -6.17 -2.13
CA ALA A 51 -0.91 -6.50 -1.94
C ALA A 51 -1.46 -7.26 -3.16
N PRO A 52 -2.51 -8.08 -3.01
CA PRO A 52 -3.22 -8.69 -4.14
C PRO A 52 -3.82 -7.64 -5.08
N SER A 53 -4.02 -7.99 -6.35
CA SER A 53 -4.53 -7.10 -7.40
C SER A 53 -5.91 -6.49 -7.13
N GLY A 54 -6.73 -7.12 -6.30
CA GLY A 54 -8.03 -6.58 -5.87
C GLY A 54 -7.95 -5.48 -4.81
N VAL A 55 -6.79 -5.28 -4.18
CA VAL A 55 -6.60 -4.24 -3.15
C VAL A 55 -6.20 -2.92 -3.79
N THR A 56 -6.89 -1.85 -3.40
CA THR A 56 -6.54 -0.49 -3.83
C THR A 56 -5.67 0.18 -2.76
N VAL A 57 -4.52 0.72 -3.18
CA VAL A 57 -3.61 1.48 -2.32
C VAL A 57 -3.41 2.87 -2.92
N VAL A 58 -3.89 3.90 -2.22
CA VAL A 58 -3.88 5.29 -2.72
C VAL A 58 -3.26 6.20 -1.66
N ARG A 59 -2.51 7.20 -2.10
CA ARG A 59 -1.96 8.24 -1.23
C ARG A 59 -3.09 9.15 -0.75
N ASP A 60 -3.11 9.54 0.52
CA ASP A 60 -4.23 10.32 1.07
C ASP A 60 -4.42 11.64 0.32
N GLU A 61 -3.33 12.30 -0.09
CA GLU A 61 -3.40 13.54 -0.87
C GLU A 61 -4.07 13.38 -2.26
N ILE A 62 -4.15 12.15 -2.78
CA ILE A 62 -4.88 11.85 -4.02
C ILE A 62 -6.34 11.57 -3.70
N LYS A 63 -6.61 10.83 -2.61
CA LYS A 63 -7.97 10.43 -2.26
C LYS A 63 -8.83 11.65 -1.89
N GLU A 64 -8.26 12.62 -1.18
CA GLU A 64 -8.92 13.88 -0.83
C GLU A 64 -9.26 14.76 -2.04
N GLN A 65 -8.62 14.57 -3.19
CA GLN A 65 -8.92 15.33 -4.42
C GLN A 65 -10.07 14.74 -5.24
N VAL A 66 -10.43 13.48 -4.95
CA VAL A 66 -11.42 12.71 -5.72
C VAL A 66 -12.71 12.48 -4.91
N ALA A 67 -12.72 12.85 -3.62
CA ALA A 67 -13.89 12.84 -2.74
C ALA A 67 -14.59 14.20 -2.74
#